data_AF-A0A914W4Z2-F1
#
_entry.id   AF-A0A914W4Z2-F1
#
_cell.length_a   1.000
_cell.length_b   1.000
_cell.length_c   1.000
_cell.angle_alpha   90.00
_cell.angle_beta   90.00
_cell.angle_gamma   90.00
#
_symmetry.space_group_name_H-M   'P 1'
#
loop_
_entity.id
_entity.type
_entity.pdbx_description
1 polymer ?
#
loop_
_entity_poly.entity_id
_entity_poly.type
_entity_poly.pdbx_seq_one_letter_code
_entity_poly.pdbx_strand_id
1 'polypeptide(L)'
;MSAQIWTTDQMNQMMIAETQPPDHKDAQQLKTIKRRFNWIYLLLALLGIIVIVLLILLIVLFAFYNSDRNKAKSADELSYADQAFIESRHMWQNEHCKKTCTKKFDVAPLILLSLDGFNAGYLTRNLTPSLKIIAECGAHAPFMYGSYPTKTFPNHYAIATGLYPESHGVVDNNMFDPTVKNDTKFVKTNTNPAWWFGEPIWNTVMKNGKKAACFYWPGSEVPVQGTIKGYDRRVSH
;
A
#
# COMPACT_ATOMS: atom_id res chain seq x y z
N MET A 1 -33.36 -47.72 -94.54
CA MET A 1 -32.31 -47.25 -93.63
C MET A 1 -31.14 -46.83 -94.47
N SER A 2 -30.89 -45.52 -94.56
CA SER A 2 -29.74 -44.96 -95.28
C SER A 2 -28.98 -44.10 -94.28
N ALA A 3 -27.85 -44.60 -93.78
CA ALA A 3 -26.94 -43.82 -92.96
C ALA A 3 -26.07 -42.96 -93.89
N GLN A 4 -26.17 -41.64 -93.77
CA GLN A 4 -25.29 -40.70 -94.47
C GLN A 4 -24.00 -40.52 -93.67
N ILE A 5 -22.87 -40.76 -94.35
CA ILE A 5 -21.53 -40.44 -93.88
C ILE A 5 -21.29 -38.96 -94.19
N TRP A 6 -21.00 -38.17 -93.16
CA TRP A 6 -20.78 -36.72 -93.25
C TRP A 6 -19.35 -36.45 -93.72
N THR A 7 -19.18 -35.48 -94.63
CA THR A 7 -17.89 -35.08 -95.17
C THR A 7 -17.18 -34.12 -94.21
N THR A 8 -15.86 -34.02 -94.33
CA THR A 8 -14.98 -33.17 -93.50
C THR A 8 -15.39 -31.69 -93.46
N ASP A 9 -16.13 -31.21 -94.45
CA ASP A 9 -16.62 -29.84 -94.51
C ASP A 9 -17.77 -29.56 -93.50
N GLN A 10 -18.55 -30.59 -93.17
CA GLN A 10 -19.65 -30.47 -92.20
C GLN A 10 -19.15 -30.51 -90.75
N MET A 11 -17.98 -31.12 -90.51
CA MET A 11 -17.32 -31.05 -89.20
C MET A 11 -16.73 -29.66 -88.92
N ASN A 12 -16.24 -28.96 -89.95
CA ASN A 12 -15.71 -27.60 -89.79
C ASN A 12 -16.80 -26.57 -89.45
N GLN A 13 -18.04 -26.77 -89.91
CA GLN A 13 -19.15 -25.87 -89.58
C GLN A 13 -19.69 -26.06 -88.14
N MET A 14 -19.53 -27.24 -87.54
CA MET A 14 -19.86 -27.45 -86.11
C MET A 14 -18.82 -26.85 -85.17
N MET A 15 -17.54 -26.86 -85.54
CA MET A 15 -16.45 -26.33 -84.70
C MET A 15 -16.43 -24.79 -84.61
N ILE A 16 -17.20 -24.08 -85.44
CA ILE A 16 -17.29 -22.61 -85.44
C ILE A 16 -18.50 -22.10 -84.62
N ALA A 17 -19.43 -22.97 -84.23
CA ALA A 17 -20.65 -22.56 -83.53
C ALA A 17 -20.55 -22.47 -81.99
N GLU A 18 -19.51 -23.04 -81.37
CA GLU A 18 -19.41 -23.18 -79.90
C GLU A 18 -18.44 -22.18 -79.21
N THR A 19 -18.00 -21.13 -79.90
CA THR A 19 -17.15 -20.09 -79.27
C THR A 19 -17.67 -18.69 -79.57
N GLN A 20 -18.84 -18.35 -79.03
CA GLN A 20 -19.23 -16.95 -78.86
C GLN A 20 -18.94 -16.49 -77.40
N PRO A 21 -18.23 -15.36 -77.20
CA PRO A 21 -18.02 -14.79 -75.88
C PRO A 21 -19.36 -14.34 -75.26
N PRO A 22 -19.49 -14.32 -73.92
CA PRO A 22 -20.73 -13.97 -73.24
C PRO A 22 -21.25 -12.57 -73.63
N ASP A 23 -22.57 -12.44 -73.77
CA ASP A 23 -23.29 -11.22 -74.18
C ASP A 23 -22.90 -10.02 -73.29
N HIS A 24 -22.71 -8.86 -73.92
CA HIS A 24 -22.39 -7.58 -73.27
C HIS A 24 -23.42 -7.21 -72.18
N LYS A 25 -24.66 -7.70 -72.29
CA LYS A 25 -25.72 -7.51 -71.27
C LYS A 25 -25.43 -8.30 -69.97
N ASP A 26 -24.86 -9.50 -70.06
CA ASP A 26 -24.59 -10.36 -68.89
C ASP A 26 -23.42 -9.82 -68.06
N ALA A 27 -22.39 -9.28 -68.72
CA ALA A 27 -21.26 -8.63 -68.05
C ALA A 27 -21.69 -7.36 -67.27
N GLN A 28 -22.68 -6.64 -67.77
CA GLN A 28 -23.20 -5.42 -67.16
C GLN A 28 -24.17 -5.72 -65.99
N GLN A 29 -24.97 -6.79 -66.09
CA GLN A 29 -25.77 -7.30 -64.98
C GLN A 29 -24.88 -7.80 -63.82
N LEU A 30 -23.84 -8.58 -64.12
CA LEU A 30 -22.88 -9.08 -63.12
C LEU A 30 -22.16 -7.95 -62.38
N LYS A 31 -21.77 -6.87 -63.06
CA LYS A 31 -21.19 -5.66 -62.42
C LYS A 31 -22.16 -4.98 -61.47
N THR A 32 -23.43 -4.88 -61.86
CA THR A 32 -24.48 -4.22 -61.05
C THR A 32 -24.81 -5.03 -59.81
N ILE A 33 -24.88 -6.36 -59.94
CA ILE A 33 -25.10 -7.29 -58.83
C ILE A 33 -23.90 -7.26 -57.86
N LYS A 34 -22.65 -7.35 -58.37
CA LYS A 34 -21.44 -7.22 -57.54
C LYS A 34 -21.38 -5.89 -56.78
N ARG A 35 -21.79 -4.78 -57.43
CA ARG A 35 -21.86 -3.47 -56.77
C ARG A 35 -22.88 -3.47 -55.62
N ARG A 36 -24.06 -4.05 -55.82
CA ARG A 36 -25.10 -4.18 -54.77
C ARG A 36 -24.65 -5.08 -53.61
N PHE A 37 -23.97 -6.19 -53.88
CA PHE A 37 -23.39 -7.03 -52.84
C PHE A 37 -22.31 -6.31 -52.03
N ASN A 38 -21.41 -5.56 -52.67
CA ASN A 38 -20.39 -4.77 -51.97
C ASN A 38 -20.98 -3.71 -51.02
N TRP A 39 -22.07 -3.06 -51.39
CA TRP A 39 -22.77 -2.12 -50.51
C TRP A 39 -23.39 -2.80 -49.28
N ILE A 40 -23.92 -4.02 -49.44
CA ILE A 40 -24.47 -4.79 -48.30
C ILE A 40 -23.36 -5.19 -47.33
N TYR A 41 -22.21 -5.65 -47.83
CA TYR A 41 -21.05 -5.98 -46.98
C TYR A 41 -20.50 -4.75 -46.24
N LEU A 42 -20.46 -3.59 -46.89
CA LEU A 42 -20.06 -2.33 -46.24
C LEU A 42 -21.03 -1.91 -45.12
N LEU A 43 -22.34 -2.05 -45.35
CA LEU A 43 -23.35 -1.76 -44.33
C LEU A 43 -23.26 -2.73 -43.14
N LEU A 44 -23.08 -4.03 -43.39
CA LEU A 44 -22.89 -5.02 -42.34
C LEU A 44 -21.59 -4.81 -41.55
N ALA A 45 -20.50 -4.43 -42.22
CA ALA A 45 -19.25 -4.08 -41.56
C ALA A 45 -19.37 -2.83 -40.67
N LEU A 46 -20.05 -1.78 -41.14
CA LEU A 46 -20.34 -0.59 -40.34
C LEU A 46 -21.20 -0.92 -39.12
N LEU A 47 -22.22 -1.76 -39.27
CA LEU A 47 -23.09 -2.19 -38.18
C LEU A 47 -22.32 -3.03 -37.14
N GLY A 48 -21.41 -3.90 -37.59
CA GLY A 48 -20.49 -4.62 -36.72
C GLY A 48 -19.56 -3.70 -35.93
N ILE A 49 -18.99 -2.67 -36.57
CA ILE A 49 -18.16 -1.65 -35.91
C ILE A 49 -18.97 -0.90 -34.84
N ILE A 50 -20.20 -0.50 -35.15
CA ILE A 50 -21.09 0.19 -34.20
C ILE A 50 -21.36 -0.68 -32.97
N VAL A 51 -21.66 -1.98 -33.16
CA VAL A 51 -21.87 -2.92 -32.05
C VAL A 51 -20.61 -3.06 -31.19
N ILE A 52 -19.43 -3.15 -31.80
CA ILE A 52 -18.16 -3.23 -31.07
C ILE A 52 -17.93 -1.95 -30.24
N VAL A 53 -18.17 -0.77 -30.81
CA VAL A 53 -18.03 0.51 -30.10
C VAL A 53 -18.99 0.58 -28.91
N LEU A 54 -20.25 0.15 -29.08
CA LEU A 54 -21.23 0.12 -28.00
C LEU A 54 -20.84 -0.86 -26.87
N LEU A 55 -20.28 -2.03 -27.23
CA LEU A 55 -19.78 -2.99 -26.24
C LEU A 55 -18.59 -2.43 -25.46
N ILE A 56 -17.65 -1.75 -26.13
CA ILE A 56 -16.52 -1.09 -25.46
C ILE A 56 -17.03 0.01 -24.51
N LEU A 57 -17.99 0.83 -24.96
CA LEU A 57 -18.61 1.86 -24.12
C LEU A 57 -19.27 1.27 -22.87
N LEU A 58 -20.00 0.15 -23.01
CA LEU A 58 -20.60 -0.55 -21.88
C LEU A 58 -19.54 -1.08 -20.90
N ILE A 59 -18.44 -1.65 -21.40
CA ILE A 59 -17.34 -2.14 -20.55
C ILE A 59 -16.70 -0.99 -19.77
N VAL A 60 -16.44 0.15 -20.44
CA VAL A 60 -15.86 1.34 -19.80
C VAL A 60 -16.81 1.90 -18.74
N LEU A 61 -18.10 2.02 -19.05
CA LEU A 61 -19.11 2.49 -18.08
C LEU A 61 -19.24 1.53 -16.89
N PHE A 62 -19.21 0.22 -17.12
CA PHE A 62 -19.24 -0.77 -16.05
C PHE A 62 -17.99 -0.72 -15.16
N ALA A 63 -16.81 -0.52 -15.75
CA ALA A 63 -15.56 -0.34 -15.01
C ALA A 63 -15.58 0.93 -14.15
N PHE A 64 -16.09 2.03 -14.70
CA PHE A 64 -16.22 3.31 -13.98
C PHE A 64 -17.22 3.17 -12.82
N TYR A 65 -18.39 2.58 -13.08
CA TYR A 65 -19.41 2.30 -12.05
C TYR A 65 -18.86 1.45 -10.89
N ASN A 66 -18.11 0.40 -11.20
CA ASN A 66 -17.51 -0.45 -10.16
C ASN A 66 -16.39 0.25 -9.38
N SER A 67 -15.58 1.09 -10.04
CA SER A 67 -14.54 1.90 -9.40
C SER A 67 -15.14 2.86 -8.37
N ASP A 68 -16.18 3.60 -8.74
CA ASP A 68 -16.84 4.54 -7.82
C ASP A 68 -17.52 3.83 -6.66
N ARG A 69 -18.16 2.67 -6.92
CA ARG A 69 -18.76 1.86 -5.84
C ARG A 69 -17.72 1.31 -4.87
N ASN A 70 -16.55 0.91 -5.35
CA ASN A 70 -15.45 0.44 -4.51
C ASN A 70 -14.83 1.58 -3.69
N LYS A 71 -14.70 2.78 -4.26
CA LYS A 71 -14.29 3.98 -3.52
C LYS A 71 -15.29 4.36 -2.43
N ALA A 72 -16.59 4.32 -2.74
CA ALA A 72 -17.66 4.61 -1.77
C ALA A 72 -17.65 3.62 -0.60
N LYS A 73 -17.52 2.32 -0.87
CA LYS A 73 -17.41 1.29 0.19
C LYS A 73 -16.20 1.51 1.11
N SER A 74 -15.04 1.83 0.53
CA SER A 74 -13.82 2.12 1.30
C SER A 74 -13.97 3.37 2.18
N ALA A 75 -14.63 4.41 1.66
CA ALA A 75 -14.91 5.63 2.41
C ALA A 75 -15.91 5.41 3.56
N ASP A 76 -16.97 4.62 3.35
CA ASP A 76 -17.95 4.29 4.39
C ASP A 76 -17.34 3.41 5.50
N GLU A 77 -16.50 2.44 5.15
CA GLU A 77 -15.83 1.57 6.12
C GLU A 77 -14.81 2.33 6.98
N LEU A 78 -14.07 3.27 6.38
CA LEU A 78 -13.18 4.18 7.10
C LEU A 78 -13.97 5.13 8.02
N SER A 79 -15.11 5.67 7.55
CA SER A 79 -15.99 6.55 8.33
C SER A 79 -16.58 5.85 9.56
N TYR A 80 -17.03 4.59 9.41
CA TYR A 80 -17.56 3.80 10.52
C TYR A 80 -16.48 3.45 11.56
N ALA A 81 -15.28 3.09 11.10
CA ALA A 81 -14.15 2.83 11.99
C ALA A 81 -13.73 4.10 12.76
N ASP A 82 -13.72 5.26 12.09
CA ASP A 82 -13.44 6.55 12.71
C ASP A 82 -14.53 6.94 13.72
N GLN A 83 -15.81 6.75 13.41
CA GLN A 83 -16.91 7.02 14.35
C GLN A 83 -16.84 6.11 15.58
N ALA A 84 -16.65 4.80 15.40
CA ALA A 84 -16.50 3.87 16.51
C ALA A 84 -15.29 4.23 17.40
N PHE A 85 -14.18 4.67 16.79
CA PHE A 85 -13.02 5.17 17.51
C PHE A 85 -13.34 6.47 18.28
N ILE A 86 -14.04 7.42 17.66
CA ILE A 86 -14.43 8.69 18.29
C ILE A 86 -15.38 8.46 19.47
N GLU A 87 -16.39 7.62 19.33
CA GLU A 87 -17.33 7.28 20.41
C GLU A 87 -16.61 6.56 21.56
N SER A 88 -15.62 5.72 21.27
CA SER A 88 -14.79 5.08 22.29
C SER A 88 -13.95 6.08 23.11
N ARG A 89 -13.58 7.24 22.55
CA ARG A 89 -12.81 8.28 23.27
C ARG A 89 -13.55 8.81 24.49
N HIS A 90 -14.88 8.87 24.42
CA HIS A 90 -15.71 9.37 25.53
C HIS A 90 -15.92 8.32 26.62
N MET A 91 -15.86 7.02 26.30
CA MET A 91 -16.11 5.96 27.28
C MET A 91 -15.06 5.92 28.40
N TRP A 92 -13.77 5.99 28.06
CA TRP A 92 -12.70 5.90 29.08
C TRP A 92 -12.56 7.18 29.91
N GLN A 93 -12.87 8.34 29.34
CA GLN A 93 -12.82 9.61 30.07
C GLN A 93 -13.96 9.75 31.10
N ASN A 94 -15.08 9.05 30.89
CA ASN A 94 -16.26 9.11 31.76
C ASN A 94 -16.21 8.10 32.93
N GLU A 95 -15.44 7.01 32.82
CA GLU A 95 -15.24 6.04 33.92
C GLU A 95 -14.04 6.43 34.80
N HIS A 96 -14.23 7.42 35.69
CA HIS A 96 -13.14 8.01 36.48
C HIS A 96 -12.33 6.97 37.28
N CYS A 97 -11.03 6.89 36.99
CA CYS A 97 -10.01 6.10 37.67
C CYS A 97 -10.26 4.58 37.81
N LYS A 98 -11.17 4.00 37.03
CA LYS A 98 -11.44 2.56 37.07
C LYS A 98 -10.29 1.77 36.40
N LYS A 99 -9.66 0.89 37.18
CA LYS A 99 -8.58 -0.01 36.72
C LYS A 99 -9.10 -1.44 36.70
N THR A 100 -9.48 -1.95 35.51
CA THR A 100 -9.91 -3.35 35.36
C THR A 100 -9.01 -4.07 34.35
N CYS A 101 -8.27 -5.08 34.81
CA CYS A 101 -7.63 -6.04 33.91
C CYS A 101 -8.68 -7.05 33.42
N THR A 102 -8.73 -7.28 32.11
CA THR A 102 -9.55 -8.37 31.57
C THR A 102 -8.88 -9.71 31.92
N LYS A 103 -9.68 -10.76 32.15
CA LYS A 103 -9.20 -12.11 32.53
C LYS A 103 -8.22 -12.77 31.53
N LYS A 104 -7.94 -12.13 30.39
CA LYS A 104 -7.14 -12.68 29.29
C LYS A 104 -5.63 -12.48 29.45
N PHE A 105 -5.18 -11.65 30.38
CA PHE A 105 -3.76 -11.38 30.62
C PHE A 105 -3.35 -11.79 32.04
N ASP A 106 -2.49 -12.81 32.15
CA ASP A 106 -1.94 -13.28 33.43
C ASP A 106 -0.92 -12.29 34.02
N VAL A 107 -0.32 -11.45 33.18
CA VAL A 107 0.61 -10.38 33.57
C VAL A 107 0.26 -9.11 32.80
N ALA A 108 0.27 -7.96 33.49
CA ALA A 108 0.02 -6.68 32.86
C ALA A 108 1.11 -6.35 31.80
N PRO A 109 0.73 -6.04 30.55
CA PRO A 109 1.69 -5.59 29.54
C PRO A 109 2.25 -4.20 29.90
N LEU A 110 3.52 -3.97 29.58
CA LEU A 110 4.16 -2.66 29.74
C LEU A 110 4.14 -1.90 28.42
N ILE A 111 3.62 -0.68 28.43
CA ILE A 111 3.71 0.26 27.32
C ILE A 111 4.53 1.46 27.80
N LEU A 112 5.65 1.72 27.12
CA LEU A 112 6.44 2.91 27.32
C LEU A 112 6.14 3.89 26.17
N LEU A 113 5.53 5.03 26.51
CA LEU A 113 5.16 6.08 25.57
C LEU A 113 6.04 7.30 25.80
N SER A 114 6.74 7.75 24.76
CA SER A 114 7.48 9.01 24.78
C SER A 114 6.78 10.05 23.91
N LEU A 115 6.63 11.26 24.44
CA LEU A 115 6.18 12.44 23.71
C LEU A 115 7.36 13.41 23.63
N ASP A 116 8.08 13.42 22.51
CA ASP A 116 9.32 14.20 22.38
C ASP A 116 9.06 15.70 22.59
N GLY A 117 9.92 16.34 23.38
CA GLY A 117 9.77 17.75 23.76
C GLY A 117 8.60 18.08 24.69
N PHE A 118 7.92 17.08 25.29
CA PHE A 118 6.84 17.32 26.24
C PHE A 118 7.39 17.83 27.58
N ASN A 119 7.38 19.15 27.75
CA ASN A 119 7.82 19.79 28.99
C ASN A 119 6.79 19.57 30.12
N ALA A 120 7.27 19.42 31.36
CA ALA A 120 6.41 19.23 32.54
C ALA A 120 5.31 20.30 32.67
N GLY A 121 5.62 21.56 32.35
CA GLY A 121 4.66 22.66 32.37
C GLY A 121 3.56 22.58 31.32
N TYR A 122 3.57 21.60 30.41
CA TYR A 122 2.50 21.41 29.43
C TYR A 122 1.29 20.70 30.05
N LEU A 123 1.49 19.84 31.05
CA LEU A 123 0.42 19.09 31.70
C LEU A 123 -0.56 20.01 32.45
N THR A 124 -0.08 21.14 32.96
CA THR A 124 -0.88 22.11 33.73
C THR A 124 -1.68 23.09 32.85
N ARG A 125 -1.48 23.08 31.52
CA ARG A 125 -2.16 24.01 30.60
C ARG A 125 -3.60 23.63 30.28
N ASN A 126 -4.11 22.51 30.81
CA ASN A 126 -5.45 21.96 30.50
C ASN A 126 -5.70 21.68 29.01
N LEU A 127 -4.65 21.47 28.21
CA LEU A 127 -4.75 21.16 26.77
C LEU A 127 -4.69 19.66 26.46
N THR A 128 -4.40 18.83 27.47
CA THR A 128 -4.13 17.39 27.32
C THR A 128 -5.03 16.55 28.24
N PRO A 129 -6.36 16.57 28.03
CA PRO A 129 -7.32 15.96 28.96
C PRO A 129 -7.05 14.47 29.23
N SER A 130 -6.65 13.70 28.21
CA SER A 130 -6.30 12.28 28.41
C SER A 130 -5.07 12.09 29.28
N LEU A 131 -4.01 12.89 29.10
CA LEU A 131 -2.81 12.80 29.93
C LEU A 131 -3.07 13.28 31.36
N LYS A 132 -3.95 14.26 31.53
CA LYS A 132 -4.40 14.75 32.82
C LYS A 132 -5.10 13.64 33.62
N ILE A 133 -6.02 12.90 33.00
CA ILE A 133 -6.68 11.76 33.65
C ILE A 133 -5.65 10.67 34.02
N ILE A 134 -4.68 10.38 33.16
CA ILE A 134 -3.60 9.44 33.48
C ILE A 134 -2.79 9.90 34.71
N ALA A 135 -2.49 11.20 34.81
CA ALA A 135 -1.76 11.76 35.94
C ALA A 135 -2.58 11.76 37.23
N GLU A 136 -3.89 12.06 37.16
CA GLU A 136 -4.81 12.10 38.30
C GLU A 136 -5.12 10.70 38.84
N CYS A 137 -5.38 9.73 37.96
CA CYS A 137 -5.74 8.36 38.32
C CYS A 137 -4.54 7.42 38.49
N GLY A 138 -3.36 7.84 38.02
CA GLY A 138 -2.12 7.10 38.03
C GLY A 138 -1.12 7.62 39.05
N ALA A 139 0.16 7.41 38.77
CA ALA A 139 1.26 8.03 39.50
C ALA A 139 1.93 9.07 38.59
N HIS A 140 2.25 10.23 39.15
CA HIS A 140 2.84 11.35 38.42
C HIS A 140 3.91 12.03 39.28
N ALA A 141 5.09 12.26 38.70
CA ALA A 141 6.14 13.09 39.28
C ALA A 141 6.03 14.53 38.75
N PRO A 142 6.34 15.57 39.54
CA PRO A 142 6.26 16.97 39.10
C PRO A 142 7.07 17.28 37.82
N PHE A 143 8.19 16.59 37.63
CA PHE A 143 9.01 16.59 36.42
C PHE A 143 9.97 15.40 36.44
N MET A 144 10.63 15.13 35.31
CA MET A 144 11.73 14.18 35.19
C MET A 144 12.94 14.90 34.61
N TYR A 145 14.11 14.76 35.25
CA TYR A 145 15.35 15.30 34.70
C TYR A 145 15.83 14.43 33.52
N GLY A 146 16.14 15.09 32.41
CA GLY A 146 16.85 14.46 31.31
C GLY A 146 18.36 14.47 31.54
N SER A 147 19.07 13.58 30.85
CA SER A 147 20.52 13.61 30.72
C SER A 147 20.95 14.82 29.88
N TYR A 148 22.14 15.36 30.19
CA TYR A 148 22.78 16.35 29.34
C TYR A 148 23.57 15.67 28.20
N PRO A 149 23.51 16.17 26.94
CA PRO A 149 22.67 17.28 26.49
C PRO A 149 21.20 16.87 26.37
N THR A 150 20.27 17.82 26.58
CA THR A 150 18.81 17.60 26.52
C THR A 150 18.31 17.49 25.07
N LYS A 151 18.81 16.47 24.37
CA LYS A 151 18.53 16.14 22.97
C LYS A 151 17.80 14.81 22.88
N THR A 152 17.00 14.64 21.82
CA THR A 152 16.16 13.46 21.56
C THR A 152 16.93 12.15 21.72
N PHE A 153 17.95 11.87 20.91
CA PHE A 153 18.59 10.56 20.85
C PHE A 153 19.33 10.19 22.15
N PRO A 154 20.16 11.09 22.73
CA PRO A 154 20.80 10.80 24.01
C PRO A 154 19.80 10.47 25.11
N ASN A 155 18.72 11.24 25.25
CA ASN A 155 17.76 11.03 26.33
C ASN A 155 16.87 9.80 26.13
N HIS A 156 16.39 9.55 24.91
CA HIS A 156 15.58 8.37 24.63
C HIS A 156 16.38 7.08 24.82
N TYR A 157 17.66 7.09 24.47
CA TYR A 157 18.51 5.91 24.66
C TYR A 157 18.94 5.75 26.12
N ALA A 158 19.16 6.84 26.86
CA ALA A 158 19.34 6.81 28.31
C ALA A 158 18.14 6.19 29.03
N ILE A 159 16.90 6.57 28.67
CA ILE A 159 15.67 5.95 29.21
C ILE A 159 15.62 4.45 28.91
N ALA A 160 16.01 4.04 27.70
CA ALA A 160 15.96 2.65 27.29
C ALA A 160 17.00 1.77 27.99
N THR A 161 18.16 2.33 28.36
CA THR A 161 19.33 1.58 28.85
C THR A 161 19.62 1.79 30.34
N GLY A 162 19.14 2.88 30.93
CA GLY A 162 19.51 3.32 32.27
C GLY A 162 20.93 3.90 32.38
N LEU A 163 21.59 4.15 31.24
CA LEU A 163 22.98 4.64 31.20
C LEU A 163 23.04 6.13 30.89
N TYR A 164 24.14 6.78 31.29
CA TYR A 164 24.46 8.13 30.82
C TYR A 164 24.93 8.14 29.36
N PRO A 165 24.82 9.27 28.64
CA PRO A 165 25.24 9.37 27.25
C PRO A 165 26.68 8.96 26.96
N GLU A 166 27.60 9.27 27.87
CA GLU A 166 29.01 8.85 27.77
C GLU A 166 29.18 7.32 27.83
N SER A 167 28.28 6.61 28.51
CA SER A 167 28.36 5.16 28.70
C SER A 167 27.63 4.39 27.59
N HIS A 168 26.50 4.91 27.10
CA HIS A 168 25.74 4.27 26.02
C HIS A 168 26.17 4.71 24.60
N GLY A 169 27.14 5.61 24.48
CA GLY A 169 27.77 6.02 23.22
C GLY A 169 27.05 7.15 22.46
N VAL A 170 25.72 7.23 22.56
CA VAL A 170 24.91 8.27 21.90
C VAL A 170 24.93 9.60 22.67
N VAL A 171 25.98 10.40 22.51
CA VAL A 171 26.16 11.70 23.22
C VAL A 171 25.45 12.91 22.59
N ASP A 172 25.11 12.89 21.29
CA ASP A 172 24.30 13.92 20.62
C ASP A 172 23.51 13.31 19.43
N ASN A 173 22.59 14.07 18.86
CA ASN A 173 21.87 13.73 17.62
C ASN A 173 22.78 13.75 16.39
N ASN A 174 23.91 14.46 16.45
CA ASN A 174 24.94 14.50 15.41
C ASN A 174 26.31 14.40 16.08
N MET A 175 27.08 13.37 15.75
CA MET A 175 28.37 13.11 16.39
C MET A 175 29.41 12.73 15.35
N PHE A 176 30.68 12.85 15.71
CA PHE A 176 31.79 12.39 14.88
C PHE A 176 32.75 11.56 15.73
N ASP A 177 33.13 10.39 15.22
CA ASP A 177 34.11 9.50 15.83
C ASP A 177 34.97 8.90 14.69
N PRO A 178 36.26 9.26 14.60
CA PRO A 178 37.15 8.74 13.57
C PRO A 178 37.50 7.26 13.76
N THR A 179 37.22 6.68 14.93
CA THR A 179 37.52 5.27 15.25
C THR A 179 36.45 4.31 14.73
N VAL A 180 35.24 4.80 14.46
CA VAL A 180 34.16 4.01 13.86
C VAL A 180 34.42 3.82 12.37
N LYS A 181 34.93 2.65 12.01
CA LYS A 181 35.29 2.31 10.62
C LYS A 181 34.08 2.40 9.69
N ASN A 182 34.28 3.00 8.52
CA ASN A 182 33.30 3.15 7.42
C ASN A 182 32.05 3.97 7.75
N ASP A 183 31.96 4.57 8.94
CA ASP A 183 30.79 5.34 9.35
C ASP A 183 31.17 6.28 10.50
N THR A 184 32.00 7.28 10.20
CA THR A 184 32.58 8.19 11.20
C THR A 184 31.63 9.29 11.67
N LYS A 185 30.43 9.37 11.10
CA LYS A 185 29.43 10.40 11.42
C LYS A 185 28.12 9.75 11.86
N PHE A 186 27.73 10.01 13.09
CA PHE A 186 26.42 9.65 13.58
C PHE A 186 25.38 10.71 13.19
N VAL A 187 24.24 10.27 12.67
CA VAL A 187 23.04 11.08 12.42
C VAL A 187 21.81 10.27 12.83
N LYS A 188 20.64 10.92 12.92
CA LYS A 188 19.40 10.29 13.39
C LYS A 188 18.96 9.02 12.63
N THR A 189 19.34 8.88 11.36
CA THR A 189 19.01 7.71 10.54
C THR A 189 20.07 6.61 10.59
N ASN A 190 21.10 6.77 11.42
CA ASN A 190 22.22 5.84 11.49
C ASN A 190 21.76 4.50 12.11
N THR A 191 22.07 3.39 11.44
CA THR A 191 21.72 2.03 11.87
C THR A 191 22.94 1.17 12.18
N ASN A 192 24.13 1.75 12.25
CA ASN A 192 25.35 1.04 12.58
C ASN A 192 25.42 0.75 14.08
N PRO A 193 25.41 -0.51 14.52
CA PRO A 193 25.41 -0.88 15.94
C PRO A 193 26.67 -0.45 16.69
N ALA A 194 27.76 -0.08 15.99
CA ALA A 194 29.00 0.39 16.63
C ALA A 194 28.82 1.69 17.44
N TRP A 195 27.74 2.45 17.23
CA TRP A 195 27.42 3.67 17.98
C TRP A 195 26.58 3.44 19.24
N TRP A 196 26.00 2.25 19.39
CA TRP A 196 24.93 1.98 20.35
C TRP A 196 25.40 0.95 21.39
N PHE A 197 25.88 1.45 22.53
CA PHE A 197 26.40 0.63 23.61
C PHE A 197 25.34 0.34 24.69
N GLY A 198 25.66 -0.57 25.59
CA GLY A 198 24.75 -1.00 26.64
C GLY A 198 23.68 -1.97 26.14
N GLU A 199 22.67 -2.19 26.99
CA GLU A 199 21.56 -3.09 26.69
C GLU A 199 20.23 -2.35 26.85
N PRO A 200 19.51 -2.07 25.74
CA PRO A 200 18.20 -1.44 25.86
C PRO A 200 17.16 -2.44 26.36
N ILE A 201 16.14 -1.93 27.06
CA ILE A 201 15.12 -2.72 27.76
C ILE A 201 14.45 -3.79 26.90
N TRP A 202 14.26 -3.54 25.60
CA TRP A 202 13.68 -4.54 24.69
C TRP A 202 14.59 -5.75 24.50
N ASN A 203 15.92 -5.57 24.48
CA ASN A 203 16.88 -6.66 24.45
C ASN A 203 16.85 -7.44 25.77
N THR A 204 16.81 -6.74 26.91
CA THR A 204 16.70 -7.37 28.24
C THR A 204 15.45 -8.24 28.35
N VAL A 205 14.30 -7.72 27.90
CA VAL A 205 13.03 -8.45 27.88
C VAL A 205 13.13 -9.71 27.00
N MET A 206 13.69 -9.60 25.80
CA MET A 206 13.86 -10.74 24.88
C MET A 206 14.83 -11.80 25.41
N LYS A 207 15.96 -11.40 26.01
CA LYS A 207 16.92 -12.31 26.65
C LYS A 207 16.30 -13.10 27.81
N ASN A 208 15.31 -12.52 28.48
CA ASN A 208 14.56 -13.16 29.56
C ASN A 208 13.30 -13.90 29.08
N GLY A 209 13.26 -14.30 27.80
CA GLY A 209 12.20 -15.16 27.25
C GLY A 209 10.84 -14.48 27.03
N LYS A 210 10.78 -13.14 27.11
CA LYS A 210 9.55 -12.35 26.90
C LYS A 210 9.55 -11.69 25.53
N LYS A 211 8.37 -11.29 25.05
CA LYS A 211 8.23 -10.60 23.76
C LYS A 211 8.32 -9.09 23.95
N ALA A 212 9.02 -8.41 23.05
CA ALA A 212 9.09 -6.95 22.99
C ALA A 212 8.74 -6.47 21.58
N ALA A 213 8.02 -5.36 21.49
CA ALA A 213 7.73 -4.64 20.25
C ALA A 213 8.00 -3.16 20.47
N CYS A 214 8.53 -2.47 19.46
CA CYS A 214 8.80 -1.03 19.54
C CYS A 214 8.46 -0.36 18.23
N PHE A 215 7.89 0.85 18.34
CA PHE A 215 7.58 1.70 17.19
C PHE A 215 8.32 3.02 17.39
N TYR A 216 9.30 3.29 16.52
CA TYR A 216 9.98 4.59 16.41
C TYR A 216 10.79 5.04 17.64
N TRP A 217 11.23 4.12 18.49
CA TRP A 217 12.10 4.47 19.62
C TRP A 217 13.56 4.55 19.15
N PRO A 218 14.32 5.64 19.39
CA PRO A 218 15.72 5.73 18.96
C PRO A 218 16.56 4.50 19.36
N GLY A 219 17.17 3.85 18.37
CA GLY A 219 17.93 2.62 18.54
C GLY A 219 17.11 1.32 18.42
N SER A 220 15.77 1.40 18.28
CA SER A 220 14.92 0.21 18.13
C SER A 220 15.12 -0.55 16.83
N GLU A 221 15.50 0.18 15.80
CA GLU A 221 15.79 -0.27 14.44
C GLU A 221 17.21 -0.83 14.26
N VAL A 222 18.04 -0.71 15.29
CA VAL A 222 19.46 -1.08 15.24
C VAL A 222 19.63 -2.48 15.83
N PRO A 223 20.42 -3.36 15.19
CA PRO A 223 20.72 -4.70 15.71
C PRO A 223 21.73 -4.63 16.87
N VAL A 224 21.40 -3.91 17.94
CA VAL A 224 22.23 -3.76 19.14
C VAL A 224 22.45 -5.15 19.74
N GLN A 225 23.71 -5.53 19.95
CA GLN A 225 24.12 -6.87 20.41
C GLN A 225 23.60 -8.02 19.52
N GLY A 226 23.45 -7.78 18.21
CA GLY A 226 23.04 -8.81 17.24
C GLY A 226 21.57 -9.24 17.35
N THR A 227 20.75 -8.53 18.14
CA THR A 227 19.33 -8.85 18.31
C THR A 227 18.48 -7.91 17.46
N ILE A 228 17.76 -8.46 16.48
CA ILE A 228 16.75 -7.73 15.67
C ILE A 228 15.36 -8.06 16.21
N LYS A 229 14.47 -7.07 16.28
CA LYS A 229 13.11 -7.20 16.80
C LYS A 229 12.23 -8.09 15.91
N GLY A 230 11.30 -8.81 16.52
CA GLY A 230 10.30 -9.63 15.81
C GLY A 230 9.18 -8.87 15.11
N TYR A 231 9.08 -7.54 15.29
CA TYR A 231 8.11 -6.69 14.59
C TYR A 231 8.67 -5.27 14.44
N ASP A 232 9.30 -4.97 13.28
CA ASP A 232 9.69 -3.63 12.80
C ASP A 232 8.75 -3.28 11.62
N ARG A 233 8.12 -2.10 11.66
CA ARG A 233 7.20 -1.63 10.60
C ARG A 233 7.91 -1.42 9.25
N ARG A 234 9.24 -1.49 9.19
CA ARG A 234 10.00 -1.49 7.91
C ARG A 234 10.04 -2.85 7.21
N VAL A 235 9.50 -3.92 7.81
CA VAL A 235 9.43 -5.27 7.20
C VAL A 235 7.98 -5.69 6.89
N SER A 236 7.04 -4.75 6.84
CA SER A 236 5.71 -5.01 6.31
C SER A 236 5.26 -3.82 5.49
N HIS A 237 5.52 -3.86 4.19
CA HIS A 237 4.60 -3.66 3.06
C HIS A 237 5.39 -3.92 1.77
#